data_AF-A0A7W1LBX5-F1
#
_entry.id   AF-A0A7W1LBX5-F1
#
_cell.length_a   1.000
_cell.length_b   1.000
_cell.length_c   1.000
_cell.angle_alpha   90.00
_cell.angle_beta   90.00
_cell.angle_gamma   90.00
#
_symmetry.space_group_name_H-M   'P 1'
#
loop_
_entity.id
_entity.type
_entity.pdbx_description
1 polymer ?
#
loop_
_entity_poly.entity_id
_entity_poly.type
_entity_poly.pdbx_seq_one_letter_code
_entity_poly.pdbx_strand_id
1 'polypeptide(L)'
;MRYAFKIFVFVLFLASIINAQDLSREQKLQKIEELNNQIKTLEKDVILPSAKDSEQAQKQGLNVFRIMPREIYDGVLTIRGGAAYYSFTKKDHSYNIPQIELSEKSLSVGFAGA
;
A
#
# COMPACT_ATOMS: atom_id res chain seq x y z
N MET A 1 52.31 -9.04 28.60
CA MET A 1 51.45 -7.85 28.35
C MET A 1 51.51 -7.30 26.91
N ARG A 2 52.67 -7.29 26.21
CA ARG A 2 52.77 -6.72 24.83
C ARG A 2 51.92 -7.40 23.75
N TYR A 3 51.62 -8.70 23.88
CA TYR A 3 50.81 -9.45 22.90
C TYR A 3 49.31 -9.26 23.08
N ALA A 4 48.84 -9.09 24.33
CA ALA A 4 47.42 -8.87 24.64
C ALA A 4 46.91 -7.54 24.06
N PHE A 5 47.75 -6.50 24.08
CA PHE A 5 47.42 -5.21 23.48
C PHE A 5 47.28 -5.28 21.95
N LYS A 6 48.13 -6.07 21.27
CA LYS A 6 48.03 -6.26 19.81
C LYS A 6 46.78 -7.04 19.40
N ILE A 7 46.41 -8.07 20.17
CA ILE A 7 45.19 -8.84 19.93
C ILE A 7 43.95 -7.95 20.14
N PHE A 8 43.95 -7.13 21.19
CA PHE A 8 42.86 -6.21 21.48
C PHE A 8 42.64 -5.17 20.36
N VAL A 9 43.72 -4.58 19.84
CA VAL A 9 43.65 -3.64 18.70
C VAL A 9 43.17 -4.33 17.41
N PHE A 10 43.57 -5.57 17.17
CA PHE A 10 43.13 -6.33 15.99
C PHE A 10 41.63 -6.68 16.05
N VAL A 11 41.11 -7.03 17.22
CA VAL A 11 39.67 -7.32 17.42
C VAL A 11 38.81 -6.06 17.25
N LEU A 12 39.28 -4.90 17.72
CA LEU A 12 38.63 -3.60 17.49
C LEU A 12 38.60 -3.22 16.00
N PHE A 13 39.66 -3.53 15.25
CA PHE A 13 39.70 -3.26 13.82
C PHE A 13 38.74 -4.17 13.03
N LEU A 14 38.59 -5.45 13.40
CA LEU A 14 37.61 -6.36 12.78
C LEU A 14 36.15 -5.96 13.07
N ALA A 15 35.85 -5.50 14.29
CA ALA A 15 34.50 -5.07 14.66
C ALA A 15 34.02 -3.83 13.88
N SER A 16 34.95 -3.02 13.36
CA SER A 16 34.66 -1.84 12.55
C SER A 16 34.15 -2.18 11.14
N ILE A 17 34.52 -3.36 10.62
CA ILE A 17 34.19 -3.77 9.24
C ILE A 17 32.75 -4.31 9.14
N ILE A 18 32.22 -4.89 10.23
CA ILE A 18 30.88 -5.50 10.26
C ILE A 18 29.77 -4.43 10.21
N ASN A 19 30.01 -3.23 10.76
CA ASN A 19 29.00 -2.16 10.86
C ASN A 19 28.88 -1.29 9.60
N ALA A 20 29.62 -1.59 8.52
CA ALA A 20 29.64 -0.78 7.30
C ALA A 20 28.97 -1.45 6.08
N GLN A 21 28.33 -2.62 6.25
CA GLN A 21 27.63 -3.28 5.14
C GLN A 21 26.28 -2.60 4.86
N ASP A 22 26.22 -1.80 3.79
CA ASP A 22 24.97 -1.37 3.17
C ASP A 22 24.17 -2.62 2.73
N LEU A 23 22.84 -2.55 2.83
CA LEU A 23 21.97 -3.67 2.43
C LEU A 23 22.25 -4.05 0.98
N SER A 24 22.37 -5.36 0.73
CA SER A 24 22.45 -5.86 -0.64
C SER A 24 21.17 -5.47 -1.41
N ARG A 25 21.25 -5.44 -2.74
CA ARG A 25 20.08 -5.17 -3.58
C ARG A 25 18.93 -6.13 -3.26
N GLU A 26 19.22 -7.40 -3.04
CA GLU A 26 18.23 -8.42 -2.69
C GLU A 26 17.56 -8.13 -1.34
N GLN A 27 18.34 -7.75 -0.33
CA GLN A 27 17.82 -7.37 0.98
C GLN A 27 16.97 -6.10 0.91
N LYS A 28 17.36 -5.11 0.08
CA LYS A 28 16.56 -3.91 -0.19
C LYS A 28 15.22 -4.26 -0.83
N LEU A 29 15.20 -5.18 -1.79
CA LEU A 29 13.96 -5.63 -2.45
C LEU A 29 13.03 -6.37 -1.48
N GLN A 30 13.57 -7.27 -0.67
CA GLN A 30 12.79 -7.94 0.39
C GLN A 30 12.20 -6.93 1.37
N LYS A 31 12.97 -5.90 1.74
CA LYS A 31 12.46 -4.87 2.65
C LYS A 31 11.35 -4.04 2.02
N ILE A 32 11.46 -3.70 0.75
CA ILE A 32 10.41 -3.00 -0.01
C ILE A 32 9.13 -3.84 -0.03
N GLU A 33 9.23 -5.14 -0.28
CA GLU A 33 8.07 -6.04 -0.28
C GLU A 33 7.40 -6.11 1.09
N GLU A 34 8.20 -6.25 2.16
CA GLU A 34 7.70 -6.25 3.54
C GLU A 34 6.95 -4.96 3.86
N LEU A 35 7.55 -3.81 3.55
CA LEU A 35 6.94 -2.49 3.79
C LEU A 35 5.66 -2.30 2.96
N ASN A 36 5.64 -2.75 1.71
CA ASN A 36 4.44 -2.69 0.88
C ASN A 36 3.29 -3.53 1.46
N ASN A 37 3.59 -4.68 2.07
CA ASN A 37 2.59 -5.50 2.74
C ASN A 37 2.06 -4.85 4.02
N GLN A 38 2.92 -4.17 4.77
CA GLN A 38 2.50 -3.37 5.93
C GLN A 38 1.62 -2.19 5.51
N ILE A 39 2.02 -1.45 4.46
CA ILE A 39 1.23 -0.36 3.88
C ILE A 39 -0.15 -0.86 3.49
N LYS A 40 -0.26 -1.95 2.71
CA LYS A 40 -1.56 -2.52 2.30
C LYS A 40 -2.47 -2.86 3.49
N THR A 41 -1.90 -3.36 4.58
CA THR A 41 -2.66 -3.66 5.80
C THR A 41 -3.23 -2.37 6.41
N LEU A 42 -2.40 -1.34 6.58
CA LEU A 42 -2.83 -0.06 7.13
C LEU A 42 -3.85 0.66 6.24
N GLU A 43 -3.65 0.63 4.92
CA GLU A 43 -4.57 1.24 3.96
C GLU A 43 -5.95 0.60 4.00
N LYS A 44 -6.01 -0.72 4.17
CA LYS A 44 -7.28 -1.44 4.30
C LYS A 44 -8.08 -0.91 5.50
N ASP A 45 -7.44 -0.67 6.63
CA ASP A 45 -8.11 -0.13 7.82
C ASP A 45 -8.62 1.29 7.61
N VAL A 46 -7.94 2.09 6.77
CA VAL A 46 -8.35 3.45 6.42
C VAL A 46 -9.54 3.45 5.44
N ILE A 47 -9.50 2.58 4.43
CA ILE A 47 -10.46 2.54 3.33
C ILE A 47 -11.76 1.82 3.73
N LEU A 48 -11.69 0.87 4.67
CA LEU A 48 -12.89 0.15 5.07
C LEU A 48 -13.89 1.06 5.81
N PRO A 49 -15.19 0.85 5.60
CA PRO A 49 -16.23 1.49 6.43
C PRO A 49 -16.05 1.13 7.90
N SER A 50 -16.62 1.96 8.78
CA SER A 50 -16.63 1.65 10.21
C SER A 50 -17.39 0.34 10.46
N ALA A 51 -17.06 -0.34 11.57
CA ALA A 51 -17.78 -1.55 11.99
C ALA A 51 -19.28 -1.29 12.15
N LYS A 52 -19.63 -0.14 12.74
CA LYS A 52 -21.03 0.29 12.93
C LYS A 52 -21.78 0.41 11.60
N ASP A 53 -21.17 1.07 10.60
CA ASP A 53 -21.81 1.27 9.30
C ASP A 53 -21.94 -0.07 8.55
N SER A 54 -20.94 -0.94 8.68
CA SER A 54 -20.93 -2.30 8.13
C SER A 54 -22.05 -3.16 8.72
N GLU A 55 -22.21 -3.16 10.05
CA GLU A 55 -23.28 -3.88 10.74
C GLU A 55 -24.67 -3.35 10.34
N GLN A 56 -24.82 -2.03 10.23
CA GLN A 56 -26.09 -1.42 9.82
C GLN A 56 -26.45 -1.80 8.37
N ALA A 57 -25.49 -1.73 7.45
CA ALA A 57 -25.69 -2.11 6.06
C ALA A 57 -26.06 -3.60 5.93
N GLN A 58 -25.38 -4.47 6.69
CA GLN A 58 -25.66 -5.91 6.70
C GLN A 58 -27.09 -6.22 7.16
N LYS A 59 -27.59 -5.56 8.21
CA LYS A 59 -28.97 -5.72 8.69
C LYS A 59 -30.02 -5.35 7.63
N GLN A 60 -29.65 -4.46 6.70
CA GLN A 60 -30.52 -3.98 5.62
C GLN A 60 -30.29 -4.72 4.30
N GLY A 61 -29.38 -5.70 4.26
CA GLY A 61 -29.01 -6.38 3.02
C GLY A 61 -28.30 -5.47 2.00
N LEU A 62 -27.64 -4.41 2.48
CA LEU A 62 -26.95 -3.42 1.66
C LEU A 62 -25.43 -3.63 1.70
N ASN A 63 -24.76 -3.15 0.64
CA ASN A 63 -23.31 -2.98 0.65
C ASN A 63 -22.97 -1.57 1.12
N VAL A 64 -21.85 -1.42 1.83
CA VAL A 64 -21.32 -0.12 2.26
C VAL A 64 -19.86 0.02 1.85
N PHE A 65 -19.47 1.22 1.45
CA PHE A 65 -18.13 1.59 1.03
C PHE A 65 -17.84 3.01 1.49
N ARG A 66 -16.57 3.32 1.77
CA ARG A 66 -16.14 4.63 2.23
C ARG A 66 -15.57 5.42 1.05
N ILE A 67 -16.13 6.60 0.78
CA ILE A 67 -15.55 7.53 -0.21
C ILE A 67 -14.66 8.51 0.55
N MET A 68 -13.43 8.69 0.06
CA MET A 68 -12.42 9.51 0.71
C MET A 68 -12.24 10.86 0.01
N PRO A 69 -11.94 11.94 0.75
CA PRO A 69 -11.63 13.24 0.14
C PRO A 69 -10.31 13.16 -0.66
N ARG A 70 -10.38 13.42 -1.96
CA ARG A 70 -9.25 13.20 -2.88
C ARG A 70 -8.04 14.04 -2.49
N GLU A 71 -8.25 15.31 -2.20
CA GLU A 71 -7.23 16.29 -1.88
C GLU A 71 -6.41 15.95 -0.62
N ILE A 72 -6.95 15.07 0.24
CA ILE A 72 -6.28 14.64 1.47
C ILE A 72 -5.50 13.34 1.23
N TYR A 73 -6.02 12.43 0.41
CA TYR A 73 -5.52 11.05 0.34
C TYR A 73 -4.87 10.66 -1.01
N ASP A 74 -4.96 11.50 -2.06
CA ASP A 74 -4.29 11.24 -3.35
C ASP A 74 -2.76 11.33 -3.18
N GLY A 75 -2.06 10.25 -3.54
CA GLY A 75 -0.62 10.10 -3.33
C GLY A 75 -0.20 9.71 -1.90
N VAL A 76 -1.12 9.77 -0.93
CA VAL A 76 -0.90 9.20 0.43
C VAL A 76 -1.20 7.70 0.42
N LEU A 77 -2.32 7.33 -0.21
CA LEU A 77 -2.65 5.93 -0.46
C LEU A 77 -2.02 5.47 -1.78
N THR A 78 -1.64 4.20 -1.85
CA THR A 78 -1.11 3.54 -3.04
C THR A 78 -2.15 3.41 -4.14
N ILE A 79 -3.44 3.45 -3.78
CA ILE A 79 -4.54 3.48 -4.74
C ILE A 79 -4.59 4.88 -5.38
N ARG A 80 -4.48 4.90 -6.71
CA ARG A 80 -4.59 6.13 -7.51
C ARG A 80 -5.89 6.86 -7.20
N GLY A 81 -5.84 8.17 -6.96
CA GLY A 81 -7.00 8.98 -6.62
C GLY A 81 -7.47 8.84 -5.16
N GLY A 82 -6.68 8.18 -4.31
CA GLY A 82 -6.87 8.20 -2.85
C GLY A 82 -8.19 7.60 -2.37
N ALA A 83 -8.75 6.64 -3.12
CA ALA A 83 -10.09 6.07 -2.87
C ALA A 83 -11.26 7.09 -2.92
N ALA A 84 -11.07 8.21 -3.62
CA ALA A 84 -12.15 9.19 -3.86
C ALA A 84 -13.18 8.76 -4.91
N TYR A 85 -12.96 7.61 -5.54
CA TYR A 85 -13.85 6.98 -6.51
C TYR A 85 -14.26 5.59 -6.06
N TYR A 86 -15.43 5.14 -6.49
CA TYR A 86 -15.87 3.77 -6.34
C TYR A 86 -16.55 3.28 -7.62
N SER A 87 -16.04 2.20 -8.21
CA SER A 87 -16.66 1.53 -9.34
C SER A 87 -17.76 0.60 -8.85
N PHE A 88 -19.02 0.86 -9.22
CA PHE A 88 -20.11 -0.08 -8.91
C PHE A 88 -19.99 -1.39 -9.67
N THR A 89 -19.43 -1.36 -10.88
CA THR A 89 -19.24 -2.55 -11.73
C THR A 89 -18.14 -3.46 -11.20
N LYS A 90 -17.01 -2.89 -10.74
CA LYS A 90 -15.87 -3.65 -10.22
C LYS A 90 -15.86 -3.80 -8.70
N LYS A 91 -16.70 -3.02 -8.00
CA LYS A 91 -16.77 -2.93 -6.54
C LYS A 91 -15.42 -2.56 -5.91
N ASP A 92 -14.67 -1.69 -6.57
CA ASP A 92 -13.33 -1.24 -6.16
C ASP A 92 -13.19 0.28 -6.16
N HIS A 93 -12.11 0.79 -5.56
CA HIS A 93 -11.81 2.22 -5.46
C HIS A 93 -10.83 2.72 -6.54
N SER A 94 -10.58 1.91 -7.57
CA SER A 94 -9.43 2.11 -8.46
C SER A 94 -9.79 2.94 -9.70
N TYR A 95 -8.98 3.96 -9.98
CA TYR A 95 -9.03 4.71 -11.25
C TYR A 95 -8.32 4.00 -12.42
N ASN A 96 -7.80 2.78 -12.21
CA ASN A 96 -7.02 2.08 -13.25
C ASN A 96 -7.89 1.35 -14.29
N ILE A 97 -9.20 1.59 -14.26
CA ILE A 97 -10.13 1.08 -15.26
C ILE A 97 -10.40 2.14 -16.34
N PRO A 98 -10.52 1.72 -17.62
CA PRO A 98 -10.93 2.60 -18.70
C PRO A 98 -12.28 3.23 -18.36
N GLN A 99 -12.32 4.56 -18.28
CA GLN A 99 -13.57 5.33 -18.12
C GLN A 99 -14.34 5.41 -19.44
N ILE A 100 -13.69 5.04 -20.55
CA ILE A 100 -14.27 4.92 -21.88
C ILE A 100 -13.63 3.67 -22.48
N GLU A 101 -14.45 2.72 -22.90
CA GLU A 101 -14.04 1.47 -23.53
C GLU A 101 -14.74 1.36 -24.89
N LEU A 102 -14.01 0.97 -25.93
CA LEU A 102 -14.59 0.59 -27.21
C LEU A 102 -14.42 -0.92 -27.37
N SER A 103 -15.50 -1.67 -27.20
CA SER A 103 -15.51 -3.13 -27.32
C SER A 103 -16.61 -3.57 -28.28
N GLU A 104 -16.29 -4.49 -29.18
CA GLU A 104 -17.24 -5.06 -30.17
C GLU A 104 -18.05 -4.00 -30.97
N LYS A 105 -17.41 -2.89 -31.37
CA LYS A 105 -18.03 -1.73 -32.05
C LYS A 105 -19.03 -0.94 -31.19
N SER A 106 -19.08 -1.18 -29.88
CA SER A 106 -19.87 -0.44 -28.92
C SER A 106 -18.98 0.44 -28.05
N LEU A 107 -19.34 1.72 -27.93
CA LEU A 107 -18.69 2.66 -27.02
C LEU A 107 -19.38 2.56 -25.66
N SER A 108 -18.63 2.11 -24.66
CA SER A 108 -19.04 2.06 -23.26
C SER A 108 -18.33 3.19 -22.50
N VAL A 109 -19.07 3.89 -21.65
CA VAL A 109 -18.51 4.94 -20.77
C VAL A 109 -18.76 4.56 -19.31
N GLY A 110 -17.68 4.45 -18.55
CA GLY A 110 -17.65 4.11 -17.14
C GLY A 110 -18.04 5.26 -16.20
N PHE A 111 -18.97 6.13 -16.61
CA PHE A 111 -19.59 7.05 -15.68
C PHE A 111 -20.60 6.29 -14.84
N ALA A 112 -20.51 6.41 -13.51
CA ALA A 112 -21.57 5.97 -12.62
C ALA A 112 -22.85 6.78 -12.95
N GLY A 113 -23.83 6.15 -13.61
CA GLY A 113 -25.15 6.72 -13.85
C GLY A 113 -25.60 6.90 -15.30
N ALA A 114 -25.15 6.08 -16.26
CA ALA A 114 -25.78 5.93 -17.56
C ALA A 114 -26.66 4.67 -17.61
#